data_AF-A0A1X2EPD5-F1
#
_entry.id   AF-A0A1X2EPD5-F1
#
_cell.length_a   1.000
_cell.length_b   1.000
_cell.length_c   1.000
_cell.angle_alpha   90.00
_cell.angle_beta   90.00
_cell.angle_gamma   90.00
#
_symmetry.space_group_name_H-M   'P 1'
#
loop_
_entity.id
_entity.type
_entity.pdbx_description
1 polymer ?
#
loop_
_entity_poly.entity_id
_entity_poly.type
_entity_poly.pdbx_seq_one_letter_code
_entity_poly.pdbx_strand_id
1 'polypeptide(L)'
;MERVLGTGGMGTVYLVANPELPRRDALKVLSAGLSRDPKFRSRFIREADVASQLDHPNIVSIYRRGATADGLLWIAMQFVDGVNADEAARAAGRMEPRRAIHIVGEVGKALDYAHRRGVIHRDVKPANVLLSGPVGPEERVLLGDFGIARALDDVGLTGTGGVMATVSYAAPEVIAGNRVDGRADLYSLGCTLFRLLTGRSPFEAAGAQAAVMMAHLHSPPPRVSEVAPWLPPSLDAVLAKALAKDPAQRFGSAAELAGAAAAALQQAAPNAPTAVQPWQQPQMQPFTGAMSAPARRNRTGLIVAALAAVVLVVVAGITAFLLAGDKDSPAAATPTSPGATTTASPTSAPTSTSASESPTPGGTEVPVPVSALNNLLLDPGQMSSTLGSPPLSVVNDETRMWADTIVDKDCDSVVIVNGQSDYAGSGYTAIHWQGLKDNPDDWSWDVGQTVVSFPRADDAADYVARTTDVWKKCANRTINVRASQDSGAPDALWNIGPVSDGGGILSTTRIPQSGGNWMCQEALSARNNIAIRVWLCHGDADMLLVRKLVDAIGAKVDAQS
;
A
#
# COMPACT_ATOMS: atom_id res chain seq x y z
N MET A 1 3.86 -24.16 -11.39
CA MET A 1 4.27 -22.73 -11.27
C MET A 1 5.56 -22.69 -10.48
N GLU A 2 6.53 -21.85 -10.88
CA GLU A 2 7.84 -21.79 -10.19
C GLU A 2 7.86 -20.71 -9.11
N ARG A 3 7.54 -19.46 -9.47
CA ARG A 3 7.45 -18.33 -8.53
C ARG A 3 6.53 -17.22 -9.03
N VAL A 4 6.14 -16.32 -8.14
CA VAL A 4 5.48 -15.07 -8.50
C VAL A 4 6.52 -14.07 -9.05
N LEU A 5 6.18 -13.43 -10.16
CA LEU A 5 6.95 -12.34 -10.77
C LEU A 5 6.41 -10.97 -10.34
N GLY A 6 5.09 -10.86 -10.13
CA GLY A 6 4.45 -9.65 -9.62
C GLY A 6 2.95 -9.84 -9.45
N THR A 7 2.35 -8.99 -8.61
CA THR A 7 0.91 -8.97 -8.35
C THR A 7 0.39 -7.55 -8.56
N GLY A 8 -0.75 -7.40 -9.24
CA GLY A 8 -1.39 -6.10 -9.46
C GLY A 8 -2.90 -6.21 -9.49
N GLY A 9 -3.59 -5.07 -9.64
CA GLY A 9 -5.06 -5.00 -9.57
C GLY A 9 -5.80 -5.88 -10.61
N MET A 10 -5.14 -6.22 -11.73
CA MET A 10 -5.70 -7.07 -12.77
C MET A 10 -5.48 -8.57 -12.53
N GLY A 11 -4.53 -8.95 -11.67
CA GLY A 11 -4.13 -10.34 -11.48
C GLY A 11 -2.66 -10.51 -11.11
N THR A 12 -2.21 -11.76 -11.15
CA THR A 12 -0.86 -12.16 -10.73
C THR A 12 -0.09 -12.75 -11.91
N VAL A 13 1.18 -12.37 -12.03
CA VAL A 13 2.11 -12.88 -13.05
C VAL A 13 3.03 -13.91 -12.40
N TYR A 14 3.10 -15.10 -12.99
CA TYR A 14 3.91 -16.21 -12.53
C TYR A 14 5.00 -16.56 -13.55
N LEU A 15 6.16 -16.96 -13.05
CA LEU A 15 7.13 -17.69 -13.84
C LEU A 15 6.68 -19.15 -13.92
N VAL A 16 6.55 -19.68 -15.14
CA VAL A 16 6.13 -21.06 -15.36
C VAL A 16 7.06 -21.76 -16.34
N ALA A 17 7.34 -23.03 -16.08
CA ALA A 17 7.95 -23.90 -17.07
C ALA A 17 6.95 -24.16 -18.19
N ASN A 18 7.38 -24.04 -19.44
CA ASN A 18 6.57 -24.46 -20.57
C ASN A 18 6.45 -25.99 -20.58
N PRO A 19 5.24 -26.56 -20.74
CA PRO A 19 5.05 -28.02 -20.64
C PRO A 19 5.62 -28.81 -21.82
N GLU A 20 5.83 -28.15 -22.97
CA GLU A 20 6.22 -28.80 -24.23
C GLU A 20 7.65 -28.43 -24.65
N LEU A 21 8.13 -27.24 -24.27
CA LEU A 21 9.41 -26.68 -24.70
C LEU A 21 10.34 -26.46 -23.49
N PRO A 22 11.66 -26.61 -23.65
CA PRO A 22 12.64 -26.38 -22.59
C PRO A 22 12.88 -24.88 -22.36
N ARG A 23 11.81 -24.12 -22.09
CA ARG A 23 11.86 -22.69 -21.81
C ARG A 23 10.90 -22.32 -20.68
N ARG A 24 11.07 -21.11 -20.16
CA ARG A 24 10.16 -20.50 -19.19
C ARG A 24 9.31 -19.43 -19.86
N ASP A 25 8.05 -19.35 -19.47
CA ASP A 25 7.08 -18.37 -19.92
C ASP A 25 6.59 -17.54 -18.71
N ALA A 26 6.13 -16.32 -18.97
CA ALA A 26 5.42 -15.52 -17.98
C ALA A 26 3.91 -15.76 -18.15
N LEU A 27 3.23 -16.19 -17.08
CA LEU A 27 1.80 -16.47 -17.09
C LEU A 27 1.06 -15.46 -16.21
N LYS A 28 0.28 -14.57 -16.80
CA LYS A 28 -0.60 -13.65 -16.08
C LYS A 28 -1.97 -14.31 -15.92
N VAL A 29 -2.38 -14.55 -14.69
CA VAL A 29 -3.70 -15.07 -14.31
C VAL A 29 -4.51 -13.91 -13.75
N LEU A 30 -5.67 -13.64 -14.35
CA LEU A 30 -6.52 -12.53 -13.98
C LEU A 30 -7.35 -12.84 -12.73
N SER A 31 -7.72 -11.78 -11.99
CA SER A 31 -8.55 -11.92 -10.80
C SER A 31 -9.92 -12.55 -11.12
N ALA A 32 -10.53 -13.20 -10.12
CA ALA A 32 -11.84 -13.83 -10.27
C ALA A 32 -12.94 -12.83 -10.65
N GLY A 33 -12.89 -11.60 -10.12
CA GLY A 33 -13.85 -10.54 -10.43
C GLY A 33 -13.85 -10.18 -11.92
N LEU A 34 -12.66 -9.94 -12.50
CA LEU A 34 -12.52 -9.63 -13.92
C LEU A 34 -12.87 -10.83 -14.79
N SER A 35 -12.45 -12.03 -14.41
CA SER A 35 -12.65 -13.25 -15.20
C SER A 35 -14.12 -13.66 -15.32
N ARG A 36 -14.96 -13.29 -14.34
CA ARG A 36 -16.40 -13.57 -14.31
C ARG A 36 -17.25 -12.56 -15.06
N ASP A 37 -16.75 -11.35 -15.33
CA ASP A 37 -17.48 -10.37 -16.14
C ASP A 37 -17.49 -10.78 -17.62
N PRO A 38 -18.66 -11.12 -18.20
CA PRO A 38 -18.75 -11.53 -19.60
C PRO A 38 -18.29 -10.45 -20.59
N LYS A 39 -18.52 -9.16 -20.27
CA LYS A 39 -18.10 -8.04 -21.12
C LYS A 39 -16.58 -7.94 -21.12
N PHE A 40 -15.96 -7.90 -19.95
CA PHE A 40 -14.50 -7.92 -19.83
C PHE A 40 -13.90 -9.15 -20.52
N ARG A 41 -14.43 -10.35 -20.29
CA ARG A 41 -13.95 -11.59 -20.91
C ARG A 41 -13.93 -11.52 -22.44
N SER A 42 -15.02 -11.06 -23.05
CA SER A 42 -15.11 -10.94 -24.52
C SER A 42 -14.07 -9.95 -25.08
N ARG A 43 -13.85 -8.84 -24.38
CA ARG A 43 -12.84 -7.84 -24.74
C ARG A 43 -11.43 -8.38 -24.55
N PHE A 44 -11.14 -8.98 -23.40
CA PHE A 44 -9.83 -9.59 -23.12
C PHE A 44 -9.43 -10.58 -24.22
N ILE A 45 -10.34 -11.46 -24.62
CA ILE A 45 -10.12 -12.41 -25.72
C ILE A 45 -9.78 -11.67 -27.03
N ARG A 46 -10.59 -10.69 -27.41
CA ARG A 46 -10.39 -9.91 -28.65
C ARG A 46 -9.07 -9.15 -28.64
N GLU A 47 -8.76 -8.44 -27.55
CA GLU A 47 -7.55 -7.62 -27.48
C GLU A 47 -6.28 -8.50 -27.41
N ALA A 48 -6.34 -9.64 -26.71
CA ALA A 48 -5.25 -10.61 -26.70
C ALA A 48 -5.01 -11.22 -28.10
N ASP A 49 -6.07 -11.48 -28.87
CA ASP A 49 -5.95 -11.98 -30.25
C ASP A 49 -5.29 -10.96 -31.16
N VAL A 50 -5.67 -9.68 -31.06
CA VAL A 50 -5.03 -8.59 -31.81
C VAL A 50 -3.58 -8.41 -31.39
N ALA A 51 -3.29 -8.38 -30.09
CA ALA A 51 -1.93 -8.19 -29.57
C ALA A 51 -1.01 -9.38 -29.91
N SER A 52 -1.54 -10.60 -30.00
CA SER A 52 -0.77 -11.80 -30.39
C SER A 52 -0.24 -11.78 -31.83
N GLN A 53 -0.78 -10.90 -32.69
CA GLN A 53 -0.31 -10.71 -34.07
C GLN A 53 0.89 -9.77 -34.18
N LEU A 54 1.27 -9.10 -33.07
CA LEU A 54 2.41 -8.21 -33.05
C LEU A 54 3.70 -9.02 -32.89
N ASP A 55 4.54 -8.99 -33.92
CA ASP A 55 5.87 -9.59 -33.92
C ASP A 55 6.94 -8.52 -34.15
N HIS A 56 7.63 -8.15 -33.07
CA HIS A 56 8.62 -7.09 -33.05
C HIS A 56 9.63 -7.30 -31.91
N PRO A 57 10.94 -7.06 -32.11
CA PRO A 57 11.97 -7.30 -31.09
C PRO A 57 11.77 -6.53 -29.78
N ASN A 58 11.11 -5.37 -29.84
CA ASN A 58 10.79 -4.53 -28.68
C ASN A 58 9.37 -4.74 -28.14
N ILE A 59 8.66 -5.79 -28.52
CA ILE A 59 7.31 -6.13 -27.99
C ILE A 59 7.39 -7.50 -27.32
N VAL A 60 6.84 -7.61 -26.11
CA VAL A 60 6.70 -8.90 -25.42
C VAL A 60 5.69 -9.76 -26.19
N SER A 61 6.15 -10.89 -26.74
CA SER A 61 5.29 -11.79 -27.51
C SER A 61 4.25 -12.49 -26.63
N ILE A 62 3.01 -12.55 -27.10
CA ILE A 62 1.95 -13.37 -26.51
C ILE A 62 1.95 -14.74 -27.18
N TYR A 63 2.05 -15.81 -26.39
CA TYR A 63 2.09 -17.17 -26.91
C TYR A 63 0.73 -17.86 -26.88
N ARG A 64 -0.03 -17.67 -25.80
CA ARG A 64 -1.33 -18.34 -25.62
C ARG A 64 -2.20 -17.56 -24.65
N ARG A 65 -3.52 -17.69 -24.80
CA ARG A 65 -4.51 -17.28 -23.79
C ARG A 65 -5.50 -18.40 -23.54
N GLY A 66 -6.18 -18.38 -22.40
CA GLY A 66 -7.22 -19.34 -22.10
C GLY A 66 -8.00 -19.02 -20.84
N ALA A 67 -8.75 -20.01 -20.37
CA ALA A 67 -9.40 -20.00 -19.07
C ALA A 67 -9.05 -21.28 -18.32
N THR A 68 -8.95 -21.21 -17.00
CA THR A 68 -8.85 -22.39 -16.13
C THR A 68 -10.21 -23.10 -16.05
N ALA A 69 -10.24 -24.30 -15.45
CA ALA A 69 -11.48 -25.07 -15.27
C ALA A 69 -12.51 -24.33 -14.40
N ASP A 70 -12.05 -23.55 -13.42
CA ASP A 70 -12.85 -22.67 -12.57
C ASP A 70 -13.13 -21.28 -13.19
N GLY A 71 -12.73 -21.07 -14.46
CA GLY A 71 -13.12 -19.93 -15.28
C GLY A 71 -12.19 -18.72 -15.24
N LEU A 72 -11.06 -18.77 -14.52
CA LEU A 72 -10.09 -17.68 -14.46
C LEU A 72 -9.38 -17.51 -15.80
N LEU A 73 -9.37 -16.28 -16.31
CA LEU A 73 -8.68 -15.94 -17.55
C LEU A 73 -7.18 -15.89 -17.33
N TRP A 74 -6.42 -16.35 -18.31
CA TRP A 74 -4.97 -16.29 -18.27
C TRP A 74 -4.37 -16.01 -19.65
N ILE A 75 -3.17 -15.45 -19.64
CA ILE A 75 -2.34 -15.20 -20.83
C ILE A 75 -0.88 -15.57 -20.54
N ALA A 76 -0.32 -16.40 -21.42
CA ALA A 76 1.07 -16.81 -21.42
C ALA A 76 1.84 -15.99 -22.45
N MET A 77 2.94 -15.39 -22.01
CA MET A 77 3.76 -14.47 -22.80
C MET A 77 5.25 -14.75 -22.60
N GLN A 78 6.07 -14.11 -23.41
CA GLN A 78 7.53 -14.19 -23.31
C GLN A 78 7.98 -13.80 -21.89
N PHE A 79 8.72 -14.70 -21.25
CA PHE A 79 9.48 -14.34 -20.06
C PHE A 79 10.71 -13.52 -20.45
N VAL A 80 10.86 -12.35 -19.83
CA VAL A 80 12.03 -11.48 -19.97
C VAL A 80 12.79 -11.54 -18.65
N ASP A 81 14.01 -12.07 -18.69
CA ASP A 81 14.86 -12.19 -17.52
C ASP A 81 15.56 -10.85 -17.23
N GLY A 82 14.96 -10.06 -16.35
CA GLY A 82 15.42 -8.71 -16.03
C GLY A 82 14.46 -7.97 -15.11
N VAL A 83 14.50 -6.64 -15.16
CA VAL A 83 13.70 -5.74 -14.32
C VAL A 83 12.87 -4.81 -15.20
N ASN A 84 11.80 -4.22 -14.65
CA ASN A 84 11.12 -3.14 -15.38
C ASN A 84 11.88 -1.80 -15.23
N ALA A 85 11.60 -0.85 -16.13
CA ALA A 85 12.29 0.43 -16.16
C ALA A 85 12.01 1.30 -14.92
N ASP A 86 10.88 1.06 -14.25
CA ASP A 86 10.52 1.72 -13.00
C ASP A 86 11.40 1.27 -11.84
N GLU A 87 11.57 -0.05 -11.67
CA GLU A 87 12.50 -0.67 -10.72
C GLU A 87 13.95 -0.24 -11.01
N ALA A 88 14.36 -0.24 -12.28
CA ALA A 88 15.69 0.21 -12.67
C ALA A 88 15.92 1.69 -12.32
N ALA A 89 14.93 2.56 -12.56
CA ALA A 89 15.00 3.97 -12.21
C ALA A 89 15.07 4.18 -10.68
N ARG A 90 14.27 3.45 -9.90
CA ARG A 90 14.31 3.50 -8.43
C ARG A 90 15.64 3.03 -7.88
N ALA A 91 16.14 1.89 -8.35
CA ALA A 91 17.39 1.29 -7.86
C ALA A 91 18.61 2.18 -8.15
N ALA A 92 18.62 2.87 -9.30
CA ALA A 92 19.65 3.84 -9.63
C ALA A 92 19.49 5.17 -8.87
N GLY A 93 18.33 5.43 -8.28
CA GLY A 93 17.89 6.74 -7.77
C GLY A 93 17.64 7.77 -8.90
N ARG A 94 18.52 7.82 -9.90
CA ARG A 94 18.41 8.64 -11.12
C ARG A 94 18.91 7.84 -12.31
N MET A 95 18.12 7.80 -13.39
CA MET A 95 18.56 7.15 -14.63
C MET A 95 19.46 8.11 -15.42
N GLU A 96 20.56 7.59 -15.96
CA GLU A 96 21.43 8.36 -16.84
C GLU A 96 20.64 8.81 -18.10
N PRO A 97 20.73 10.10 -18.50
CA PRO A 97 19.86 10.64 -19.55
C PRO A 97 19.97 9.91 -20.90
N ARG A 98 21.16 9.46 -21.31
CA ARG A 98 21.31 8.71 -22.56
C ARG A 98 20.62 7.35 -22.48
N ARG A 99 20.70 6.64 -21.35
CA ARG A 99 19.95 5.40 -21.11
C ARG A 99 18.44 5.62 -21.15
N ALA A 100 17.93 6.68 -20.49
CA ALA A 100 16.51 7.01 -20.52
C ALA A 100 16.01 7.28 -21.95
N ILE A 101 16.77 8.03 -22.75
CA ILE A 101 16.44 8.30 -24.16
C ILE A 101 16.58 7.05 -25.02
N HIS A 102 17.57 6.18 -24.76
CA HIS A 102 17.69 4.89 -25.44
C HIS A 102 16.45 4.02 -25.20
N ILE A 103 16.02 3.87 -23.94
CA ILE A 103 14.81 3.12 -23.57
C ILE A 103 13.58 3.69 -24.28
N VAL A 104 13.40 5.01 -24.26
CA VAL A 104 12.28 5.67 -24.95
C VAL A 104 12.35 5.49 -26.46
N GLY A 105 13.54 5.47 -27.05
CA GLY A 105 13.75 5.17 -28.47
C GLY A 105 13.34 3.74 -28.83
N GLU A 106 13.75 2.74 -28.04
CA GLU A 106 13.37 1.35 -28.26
C GLU A 106 11.86 1.10 -28.06
N VAL A 107 11.27 1.69 -27.03
CA VAL A 107 9.81 1.69 -26.81
C VAL A 107 9.10 2.37 -27.98
N GLY A 108 9.66 3.46 -28.51
CA GLY A 108 9.12 4.15 -29.67
C GLY A 108 9.04 3.30 -30.93
N LYS A 109 10.04 2.44 -31.18
CA LYS A 109 10.01 1.48 -32.29
C LYS A 109 8.82 0.52 -32.17
N ALA A 110 8.55 0.01 -30.96
CA ALA A 110 7.42 -0.85 -30.68
C ALA A 110 6.07 -0.14 -30.93
N LEU A 111 5.93 1.09 -30.43
CA LEU A 111 4.70 1.87 -30.59
C LEU A 111 4.43 2.20 -32.06
N ASP A 112 5.43 2.70 -32.79
CA ASP A 112 5.26 3.02 -34.20
C ASP A 112 4.91 1.76 -35.03
N TYR A 113 5.48 0.60 -34.69
CA TYR A 113 5.14 -0.68 -35.30
C TYR A 113 3.67 -1.07 -35.08
N ALA A 114 3.17 -0.91 -33.85
CA ALA A 114 1.80 -1.23 -33.47
C ALA A 114 0.79 -0.24 -34.09
N HIS A 115 1.10 1.06 -34.07
CA HIS A 115 0.25 2.12 -34.62
C HIS A 115 0.01 1.95 -36.12
N ARG A 116 1.02 1.55 -36.89
CA ARG A 116 0.88 1.23 -38.33
C ARG A 116 -0.09 0.06 -38.60
N ARG A 117 -0.38 -0.76 -37.59
CA ARG A 117 -1.34 -1.88 -37.64
C ARG A 117 -2.67 -1.55 -36.96
N GLY A 118 -2.88 -0.28 -36.59
CA GLY A 118 -4.11 0.17 -35.93
C GLY A 118 -4.23 -0.27 -34.47
N VAL A 119 -3.14 -0.71 -33.84
CA VAL A 119 -3.12 -1.11 -32.43
C VAL A 119 -2.55 0.02 -31.59
N ILE A 120 -3.29 0.45 -30.58
CA ILE A 120 -2.90 1.50 -29.62
C ILE A 120 -2.69 0.82 -28.26
N HIS A 121 -1.62 1.16 -27.55
CA HIS A 121 -1.26 0.49 -26.30
C HIS A 121 -2.12 0.92 -25.10
N ARG A 122 -2.31 2.24 -24.91
CA ARG A 122 -3.13 2.89 -23.86
C ARG A 122 -2.65 2.79 -22.41
N ASP A 123 -1.50 2.14 -22.15
CA ASP A 123 -0.94 1.97 -20.80
C ASP A 123 0.58 2.00 -20.84
N VAL A 124 1.16 2.97 -21.56
CA VAL A 124 2.62 3.13 -21.63
C VAL A 124 3.09 3.77 -20.32
N LYS A 125 3.92 3.04 -19.56
CA LYS A 125 4.52 3.50 -18.31
C LYS A 125 5.79 2.71 -18.00
N PRO A 126 6.69 3.21 -17.14
CA PRO A 126 7.94 2.52 -16.81
C PRO A 126 7.77 1.06 -16.33
N ALA A 127 6.68 0.76 -15.61
CA ALA A 127 6.40 -0.60 -15.11
C ALA A 127 6.08 -1.62 -16.21
N ASN A 128 5.66 -1.17 -17.40
CA ASN A 128 5.36 -2.03 -18.55
C ASN A 128 6.55 -2.15 -19.52
N VAL A 129 7.68 -1.48 -19.23
CA VAL A 129 8.89 -1.54 -20.04
C VAL A 129 9.89 -2.46 -19.36
N LEU A 130 10.17 -3.62 -19.97
CA LEU A 130 11.07 -4.64 -19.45
C LEU A 130 12.48 -4.45 -20.03
N LEU A 131 13.47 -4.49 -19.15
CA LEU A 131 14.89 -4.31 -19.46
C LEU A 131 15.64 -5.60 -19.15
N SER A 132 16.47 -6.07 -20.08
CA SER A 132 17.29 -7.28 -19.90
C SER A 132 18.64 -7.17 -20.60
N GLY A 133 19.60 -7.97 -20.15
CA GLY A 133 20.96 -7.94 -20.67
C GLY A 133 21.81 -6.80 -20.09
N PRO A 134 23.01 -6.56 -20.66
CA PRO A 134 23.92 -5.55 -20.16
C PRO A 134 23.37 -4.13 -20.40
N VAL A 135 23.51 -3.27 -19.39
CA VAL A 135 23.14 -1.84 -19.50
C VAL A 135 24.03 -1.16 -20.55
N GLY A 136 23.41 -0.49 -21.51
CA GLY A 136 24.09 0.20 -22.59
C GLY A 136 23.30 0.18 -23.90
N PRO A 137 23.94 0.46 -25.04
CA PRO A 137 23.29 0.48 -26.35
C PRO A 137 22.70 -0.87 -26.80
N GLU A 138 23.19 -1.97 -26.20
CA GLU A 138 22.72 -3.34 -26.44
C GLU A 138 21.70 -3.82 -25.40
N GLU A 139 21.32 -2.94 -24.46
CA GLU A 139 20.28 -3.27 -23.47
C GLU A 139 18.99 -3.61 -24.21
N ARG A 140 18.45 -4.79 -23.92
CA ARG A 140 17.24 -5.25 -24.58
C ARG A 140 16.03 -4.64 -23.87
N VAL A 141 15.28 -3.83 -24.61
CA VAL A 141 14.10 -3.11 -24.12
C VAL A 141 12.85 -3.66 -24.80
N LEU A 142 11.89 -4.13 -24.02
CA LEU A 142 10.61 -4.66 -24.50
C LEU A 142 9.43 -3.99 -23.83
N LEU A 143 8.41 -3.65 -24.61
CA LEU A 143 7.14 -3.15 -24.12
C LEU A 143 6.15 -4.32 -23.96
N GLY A 144 5.67 -4.52 -22.73
CA GLY A 144 4.69 -5.56 -22.36
C GLY A 144 3.27 -5.03 -22.17
N ASP A 145 2.32 -5.93 -21.87
CA ASP A 145 0.92 -5.61 -21.57
C ASP A 145 0.12 -4.89 -22.68
N PHE A 146 0.51 -5.06 -23.95
CA PHE A 146 -0.27 -4.59 -25.11
C PHE A 146 -1.73 -5.09 -25.06
N GLY A 147 -2.68 -4.17 -25.20
CA GLY A 147 -4.10 -4.48 -25.45
C GLY A 147 -4.93 -4.91 -24.23
N ILE A 148 -4.34 -5.31 -23.11
CA ILE A 148 -5.12 -5.74 -21.93
C ILE A 148 -5.85 -4.54 -21.28
N ALA A 149 -5.26 -3.35 -21.32
CA ALA A 149 -5.83 -2.13 -20.74
C ALA A 149 -7.14 -1.68 -21.41
N ARG A 150 -7.27 -1.84 -22.74
CA ARG A 150 -8.50 -1.50 -23.48
C ARG A 150 -9.72 -2.33 -23.04
N ALA A 151 -9.49 -3.54 -22.53
CA ALA A 151 -10.57 -4.36 -21.99
C ALA A 151 -11.21 -3.75 -20.73
N LEU A 152 -10.47 -2.87 -20.03
CA LEU A 152 -10.91 -2.16 -18.83
C LEU A 152 -11.62 -0.82 -19.14
N ASP A 153 -11.23 -0.11 -20.20
CA ASP A 153 -11.70 1.26 -20.51
C ASP A 153 -13.24 1.38 -20.64
N ASP A 154 -13.92 0.38 -21.23
CA ASP A 154 -15.37 0.41 -21.50
C ASP A 154 -16.24 -0.15 -20.35
N VAL A 155 -15.66 -0.45 -19.17
CA VAL A 155 -16.45 -0.70 -17.94
C VAL A 155 -16.83 0.63 -17.25
N GLY A 156 -16.32 1.75 -17.79
CA GLY A 156 -16.45 3.07 -17.20
C GLY A 156 -15.31 3.30 -16.22
N LEU A 157 -14.54 4.37 -16.44
CA LEU A 157 -13.61 4.94 -15.46
C LEU A 157 -14.29 5.36 -14.13
N THR A 158 -15.59 5.11 -13.99
CA THR A 158 -16.44 5.44 -12.84
C THR A 158 -16.81 4.21 -11.99
N GLY A 159 -16.44 2.99 -12.38
CA GLY A 159 -16.81 1.75 -11.69
C GLY A 159 -15.61 0.99 -11.14
N THR A 160 -15.37 1.10 -9.82
CA THR A 160 -14.51 0.24 -8.97
C THR A 160 -12.97 0.36 -9.13
N GLY A 161 -12.29 0.48 -7.98
CA GLY A 161 -10.89 0.88 -7.74
C GLY A 161 -9.75 0.01 -8.28
N GLY A 162 -9.92 -0.68 -9.41
CA GLY A 162 -8.84 -1.39 -10.12
C GLY A 162 -7.94 -0.48 -10.99
N VAL A 163 -8.38 0.75 -11.26
CA VAL A 163 -7.77 1.71 -12.21
C VAL A 163 -6.97 2.81 -11.49
N MET A 164 -6.42 2.52 -10.30
CA MET A 164 -5.80 3.55 -9.45
C MET A 164 -4.38 3.97 -9.87
N ALA A 165 -3.63 3.12 -10.59
CA ALA A 165 -2.21 3.37 -10.95
C ALA A 165 -1.97 3.86 -12.39
N THR A 166 -2.97 3.84 -13.28
CA THR A 166 -2.79 4.19 -14.71
C THR A 166 -2.91 5.69 -14.99
N VAL A 167 -3.54 6.46 -14.10
CA VAL A 167 -3.84 7.89 -14.33
C VAL A 167 -2.58 8.75 -14.47
N SER A 168 -1.50 8.44 -13.74
CA SER A 168 -0.26 9.22 -13.73
C SER A 168 0.46 9.32 -15.09
N TYR A 169 0.07 8.49 -16.05
CA TYR A 169 0.62 8.48 -17.41
C TYR A 169 -0.47 8.64 -18.47
N ALA A 170 -1.75 8.70 -18.08
CA ALA A 170 -2.86 8.73 -19.01
C ALA A 170 -2.94 10.06 -19.76
N ALA A 171 -3.20 9.99 -21.07
CA ALA A 171 -3.39 11.17 -21.90
C ALA A 171 -4.72 11.88 -21.54
N PRO A 172 -4.79 13.22 -21.70
CA PRO A 172 -6.00 14.00 -21.42
C PRO A 172 -7.26 13.43 -22.09
N GLU A 173 -7.15 13.02 -23.36
CA GLU A 173 -8.26 12.45 -24.14
C GLU A 173 -8.69 11.07 -23.64
N VAL A 174 -7.79 10.29 -23.02
CA VAL A 174 -8.12 9.01 -22.38
C VAL A 174 -8.93 9.28 -21.11
N ILE A 175 -8.48 10.23 -20.29
CA ILE A 175 -9.18 10.63 -19.05
C ILE A 175 -10.56 11.22 -19.36
N ALA A 176 -10.66 12.05 -20.39
CA ALA A 176 -11.91 12.68 -20.81
C ALA A 176 -12.87 11.73 -21.56
N GLY A 177 -12.47 10.49 -21.87
CA GLY A 177 -13.27 9.56 -22.66
C GLY A 177 -13.47 9.99 -24.12
N ASN A 178 -12.57 10.82 -24.65
CA ASN A 178 -12.58 11.29 -26.03
C ASN A 178 -12.05 10.22 -26.99
N ARG A 179 -12.10 10.50 -28.29
CA ARG A 179 -11.51 9.62 -29.31
C ARG A 179 -9.99 9.54 -29.11
N VAL A 180 -9.49 8.31 -28.95
CA VAL A 180 -8.07 8.00 -28.73
C VAL A 180 -7.43 7.50 -30.02
N ASP A 181 -6.27 8.06 -30.37
CA ASP A 181 -5.36 7.54 -31.42
C ASP A 181 -3.95 7.26 -30.84
N GLY A 182 -2.98 6.94 -31.69
CA GLY A 182 -1.60 6.64 -31.27
C GLY A 182 -0.90 7.78 -30.52
N ARG A 183 -1.38 9.02 -30.62
CA ARG A 183 -0.80 10.18 -29.92
C ARG A 183 -1.06 10.17 -28.41
N ALA A 184 -2.01 9.35 -27.94
CA ALA A 184 -2.17 9.07 -26.53
C ALA A 184 -0.95 8.32 -25.98
N ASP A 185 -0.45 7.31 -26.72
CA ASP A 185 0.76 6.59 -26.33
C ASP A 185 1.99 7.49 -26.34
N LEU A 186 2.05 8.48 -27.24
CA LEU A 186 3.14 9.47 -27.28
C LEU A 186 3.14 10.40 -26.05
N TYR A 187 1.96 10.79 -25.57
CA TYR A 187 1.83 11.54 -24.33
C TYR A 187 2.34 10.70 -23.14
N SER A 188 1.88 9.45 -23.05
CA SER A 188 2.31 8.51 -22.00
C SER A 188 3.81 8.19 -22.07
N LEU A 189 4.39 8.12 -23.28
CA LEU A 189 5.83 8.00 -23.49
C LEU A 189 6.58 9.26 -23.04
N GLY A 190 6.02 10.45 -23.23
CA GLY A 190 6.53 11.70 -22.68
C GLY A 190 6.54 11.70 -21.14
N CYS A 191 5.46 11.24 -20.51
CA CYS A 191 5.39 11.05 -19.06
C CYS A 191 6.45 10.05 -18.57
N THR A 192 6.62 8.95 -19.31
CA THR A 192 7.65 7.93 -19.05
C THR A 192 9.05 8.54 -19.11
N LEU A 193 9.38 9.29 -20.17
CA LEU A 193 10.66 9.99 -20.30
C LEU A 193 10.92 10.93 -19.12
N PHE A 194 9.93 11.74 -18.75
CA PHE A 194 10.03 12.63 -17.60
C PHE A 194 10.32 11.87 -16.30
N ARG A 195 9.62 10.74 -16.06
CA ARG A 195 9.81 9.89 -14.88
C ARG A 195 11.18 9.25 -14.80
N LEU A 196 11.70 8.77 -15.94
CA LEU A 196 13.03 8.18 -16.00
C LEU A 196 14.13 9.22 -15.75
N LEU A 197 13.96 10.44 -16.29
CA LEU A 197 14.95 11.52 -16.14
C LEU A 197 14.96 12.15 -14.75
N THR A 198 13.80 12.35 -14.13
CA THR A 198 13.66 13.15 -12.90
C THR A 198 13.49 12.32 -11.64
N GLY A 199 13.06 11.05 -11.77
CA GLY A 199 12.65 10.26 -10.63
C GLY A 199 11.20 10.53 -10.16
N ARG A 200 10.45 11.42 -10.84
CA ARG A 200 9.10 11.86 -10.44
C ARG A 200 8.14 11.84 -11.62
N SER A 201 6.85 11.66 -11.40
CA SER A 201 5.85 11.81 -12.48
C SER A 201 5.67 13.29 -12.83
N PRO A 202 5.27 13.65 -14.06
CA PRO A 202 5.05 15.06 -14.42
C PRO A 202 4.01 15.76 -13.53
N PHE A 203 2.99 15.03 -13.12
CA PHE A 203 1.95 15.52 -12.24
C PHE A 203 1.85 14.58 -11.03
N GLU A 204 2.13 15.11 -9.85
CA GLU A 204 2.02 14.42 -8.56
C GLU A 204 1.14 15.29 -7.66
N ALA A 205 0.13 14.70 -7.06
CA ALA A 205 -0.64 15.31 -5.98
C ALA A 205 -0.70 14.30 -4.85
N ALA A 206 -0.31 14.71 -3.64
CA ALA A 206 -0.32 13.83 -2.47
C ALA A 206 -1.75 13.31 -2.25
N GLY A 207 -1.95 12.00 -2.45
CA GLY A 207 -3.21 11.29 -2.15
C GLY A 207 -4.43 11.58 -3.05
N ALA A 208 -4.45 12.66 -3.83
CA ALA A 208 -5.65 13.07 -4.59
C ALA A 208 -5.60 12.66 -6.08
N GLN A 209 -6.10 11.47 -6.42
CA GLN A 209 -6.17 10.96 -7.81
C GLN A 209 -6.92 11.93 -8.75
N ALA A 210 -8.01 12.53 -8.27
CA ALA A 210 -8.76 13.53 -9.03
C ALA A 210 -7.91 14.78 -9.36
N ALA A 211 -7.02 15.19 -8.46
CA ALA A 211 -6.10 16.30 -8.71
C ALA A 211 -5.07 15.95 -9.79
N VAL A 212 -4.54 14.72 -9.79
CA VAL A 212 -3.67 14.23 -10.87
C VAL A 212 -4.42 14.21 -12.21
N MET A 213 -5.65 13.70 -12.25
CA MET A 213 -6.48 13.75 -13.47
C MET A 213 -6.67 15.18 -13.97
N MET A 214 -7.04 16.11 -13.07
CA MET A 214 -7.23 17.52 -13.41
C MET A 214 -5.93 18.17 -13.89
N ALA A 215 -4.78 17.80 -13.33
CA ALA A 215 -3.48 18.28 -13.78
C ALA A 215 -3.13 17.76 -15.18
N HIS A 216 -3.41 16.48 -15.47
CA HIS A 216 -3.30 15.94 -16.81
C HIS A 216 -4.24 16.67 -17.79
N LEU A 217 -5.45 17.05 -17.39
CA LEU A 217 -6.39 17.77 -18.25
C LEU A 217 -6.02 19.25 -18.48
N HIS A 218 -5.54 19.95 -17.44
CA HIS A 218 -5.51 21.42 -17.43
C HIS A 218 -4.16 22.05 -17.07
N SER A 219 -3.34 21.39 -16.25
CA SER A 219 -2.08 21.99 -15.81
C SER A 219 -1.04 22.02 -16.94
N PRO A 220 -0.28 23.11 -17.11
CA PRO A 220 0.78 23.15 -18.11
C PRO A 220 1.83 22.05 -17.83
N PRO A 221 2.46 21.46 -18.86
CA PRO A 221 3.57 20.54 -18.66
C PRO A 221 4.68 21.17 -17.81
N PRO A 222 5.18 20.49 -16.77
CA PRO A 222 6.31 20.98 -15.99
C PRO A 222 7.57 21.07 -16.86
N ARG A 223 8.41 22.07 -16.60
CA ARG A 223 9.74 22.15 -17.20
C ARG A 223 10.66 21.18 -16.49
N VAL A 224 11.32 20.32 -17.26
CA VAL A 224 12.21 19.30 -16.70
C VAL A 224 13.47 19.93 -16.12
N SER A 225 13.92 21.06 -16.67
CA SER A 225 15.07 21.81 -16.17
C SER A 225 14.83 22.45 -14.80
N GLU A 226 13.57 22.75 -14.44
CA GLU A 226 13.22 23.28 -13.12
C GLU A 226 13.20 22.19 -12.06
N VAL A 227 12.78 20.97 -12.44
CA VAL A 227 12.73 19.80 -11.53
C VAL A 227 14.10 19.12 -11.41
N ALA A 228 14.87 19.11 -12.50
CA ALA A 228 16.18 18.49 -12.60
C ALA A 228 17.17 19.46 -13.27
N PRO A 229 17.73 20.44 -12.52
CA PRO A 229 18.62 21.47 -13.08
C PRO A 229 19.91 20.98 -13.74
N TRP A 230 20.27 19.70 -13.57
CA TRP A 230 21.39 19.07 -14.26
C TRP A 230 21.07 18.66 -15.70
N LEU A 231 19.79 18.71 -16.10
CA LEU A 231 19.37 18.40 -17.46
C LEU A 231 19.42 19.64 -18.35
N PRO A 232 19.71 19.49 -19.66
CA PRO A 232 19.67 20.60 -20.59
C PRO A 232 18.29 21.25 -20.71
N PRO A 233 18.19 22.59 -20.66
CA PRO A 233 16.92 23.30 -20.89
C PRO A 233 16.28 23.02 -22.27
N SER A 234 17.08 22.57 -23.25
CA SER A 234 16.59 22.12 -24.55
C SER A 234 15.59 20.95 -24.47
N LEU A 235 15.60 20.16 -23.39
CA LEU A 235 14.62 19.09 -23.17
C LEU A 235 13.23 19.63 -22.80
N ASP A 236 13.11 20.85 -22.29
CA ASP A 236 11.82 21.44 -21.91
C ASP A 236 10.88 21.54 -23.11
N ALA A 237 11.38 21.98 -24.26
CA ALA A 237 10.58 22.10 -25.48
C ALA A 237 10.11 20.73 -26.00
N VAL A 238 10.95 19.69 -25.85
CA VAL A 238 10.60 18.32 -26.25
C VAL A 238 9.46 17.79 -25.37
N LEU A 239 9.60 17.92 -24.06
CA LEU A 239 8.59 17.44 -23.11
C LEU A 239 7.31 18.27 -23.15
N ALA A 240 7.40 19.59 -23.35
CA ALA A 240 6.23 20.45 -23.56
C ALA A 240 5.44 20.01 -24.81
N LYS A 241 6.12 19.64 -25.90
CA LYS A 241 5.47 19.12 -27.11
C LYS A 241 4.88 17.73 -26.89
N ALA A 242 5.60 16.82 -26.24
CA ALA A 242 5.09 15.46 -25.96
C ALA A 242 3.85 15.48 -25.05
N LEU A 243 3.86 16.36 -24.04
CA LEU A 243 2.80 16.51 -23.03
C LEU A 243 1.76 17.59 -23.39
N ALA A 244 1.72 18.04 -24.64
CA ALA A 244 0.72 19.01 -25.09
C ALA A 244 -0.69 18.45 -24.88
N LYS A 245 -1.61 19.29 -24.38
CA LYS A 245 -2.96 18.85 -24.04
C LYS A 245 -3.76 18.45 -25.28
N ASP A 246 -3.65 19.26 -26.33
CA ASP A 246 -4.18 18.94 -27.65
C ASP A 246 -3.29 17.89 -28.34
N PRO A 247 -3.82 16.71 -28.70
CA PRO A 247 -3.08 15.71 -29.47
C PRO A 247 -2.50 16.25 -30.78
N ALA A 248 -3.15 17.23 -31.43
CA ALA A 248 -2.66 17.83 -32.67
C ALA A 248 -1.34 18.59 -32.53
N GLN A 249 -0.99 19.00 -31.31
CA GLN A 249 0.25 19.70 -31.02
C GLN A 249 1.41 18.76 -30.66
N ARG A 250 1.16 17.46 -30.52
CA ARG A 250 2.16 16.45 -30.16
C ARG A 250 3.01 16.03 -31.37
N PHE A 251 3.98 15.16 -31.13
CA PHE A 251 4.76 14.52 -32.19
C PHE A 251 3.90 13.65 -33.11
N GLY A 252 4.31 13.49 -34.36
CA GLY A 252 3.62 12.63 -35.33
C GLY A 252 3.91 11.15 -35.13
N SER A 253 5.06 10.82 -34.55
CA SER A 253 5.51 9.45 -34.26
C SER A 253 6.38 9.39 -33.01
N ALA A 254 6.58 8.19 -32.46
CA ALA A 254 7.48 7.99 -31.34
C ALA A 254 8.95 8.15 -31.76
N ALA A 255 9.29 7.79 -33.00
CA ALA A 255 10.61 8.07 -33.58
C ALA A 255 10.95 9.57 -33.58
N GLU A 256 10.00 10.44 -33.93
CA GLU A 256 10.20 11.90 -33.86
C GLU A 256 10.46 12.39 -32.43
N LEU A 257 9.69 11.88 -31.45
CA LEU A 257 9.87 12.22 -30.03
C LEU A 257 11.27 11.81 -29.55
N ALA A 258 11.66 10.55 -29.79
CA ALA A 258 12.95 10.04 -29.36
C ALA A 258 14.13 10.77 -30.04
N GLY A 259 14.01 11.04 -31.34
CA GLY A 259 15.00 11.82 -32.09
C GLY A 259 15.16 13.25 -31.56
N ALA A 260 14.04 13.92 -31.24
CA ALA A 260 14.06 15.25 -30.65
C ALA A 260 14.71 15.25 -29.26
N ALA A 261 14.41 14.26 -28.41
CA ALA A 261 15.03 14.12 -27.09
C ALA A 261 16.55 13.87 -27.19
N ALA A 262 16.98 13.01 -28.10
CA ALA A 262 18.40 12.74 -28.35
C ALA A 262 19.14 14.00 -28.83
N ALA A 263 18.56 14.74 -29.78
CA ALA A 263 19.13 15.99 -30.28
C ALA A 263 19.22 17.07 -29.19
N ALA A 264 18.18 17.21 -28.35
CA ALA A 264 18.17 18.13 -27.23
C ALA A 264 19.30 17.83 -26.22
N LEU A 265 19.55 16.55 -25.93
CA LEU A 265 20.65 16.16 -25.05
C LEU A 265 22.04 16.50 -25.64
N GLN A 266 22.21 16.37 -26.96
CA GLN A 266 23.48 16.65 -27.64
C GLN A 266 23.79 18.16 -27.72
N GLN A 267 22.78 19.02 -27.84
CA GLN A 267 22.96 20.48 -27.92
C GLN A 267 23.60 21.10 -26.67
N ALA A 268 23.61 20.39 -25.53
CA ALA A 268 24.28 20.83 -24.31
C ALA A 268 25.80 20.57 -24.28
N ALA A 269 26.34 19.86 -25.28
CA ALA A 269 27.74 19.43 -25.31
C ALA A 269 28.75 20.38 -25.99
N PRO A 270 28.71 21.72 -25.79
CA PRO A 270 29.94 22.51 -25.99
C PRO A 270 30.78 22.75 -24.73
N ASN A 271 30.22 22.78 -23.50
CA ASN A 271 30.92 23.37 -22.33
C ASN A 271 30.64 22.71 -20.96
N ALA A 272 30.71 21.38 -20.83
CA ALA A 272 30.72 20.74 -19.50
C ALA A 272 31.96 19.85 -19.35
N PRO A 273 32.80 20.06 -18.31
CA PRO A 273 33.92 19.16 -18.04
C PRO A 273 33.39 17.78 -17.66
N THR A 274 33.71 16.79 -18.49
CA THR A 274 33.40 15.39 -18.29
C THR A 274 34.18 14.88 -17.07
N ALA A 275 33.56 14.89 -15.90
CA ALA A 275 34.02 14.05 -14.80
C ALA A 275 33.63 12.60 -15.11
N VAL A 276 34.42 11.95 -15.97
CA VAL A 276 34.38 10.50 -16.17
C VAL A 276 34.91 9.88 -14.89
N GLN A 277 34.02 9.45 -13.99
CA GLN A 277 34.37 8.41 -13.01
C GLN A 277 34.33 7.08 -13.76
N PRO A 278 35.46 6.36 -13.91
CA PRO A 278 35.45 5.05 -14.53
C PRO A 278 34.61 4.09 -13.66
N TRP A 279 33.73 3.34 -14.32
CA TRP A 279 32.95 2.27 -13.72
C TRP A 279 33.87 1.27 -13.02
N GLN A 280 33.85 1.22 -11.68
CA GLN A 280 34.37 0.07 -10.93
C GLN A 280 33.24 -0.94 -10.76
N GLN A 281 33.36 -2.07 -11.47
CA GLN A 281 32.55 -3.25 -11.22
C GLN A 281 32.80 -3.75 -9.80
N PRO A 282 31.79 -4.22 -9.06
CA PRO A 282 32.03 -5.05 -7.88
C PRO A 282 32.65 -6.36 -8.38
N GLN A 283 33.95 -6.56 -8.14
CA GLN A 283 34.57 -7.86 -8.40
C GLN A 283 33.97 -8.88 -7.42
N MET A 284 33.25 -9.87 -7.94
CA MET A 284 32.99 -11.11 -7.20
C MET A 284 34.33 -11.81 -6.99
N GLN A 285 34.86 -11.77 -5.76
CA GLN A 285 35.99 -12.59 -5.37
C GLN A 285 35.50 -14.01 -5.02
N PRO A 286 36.20 -15.08 -5.44
CA PRO A 286 35.88 -16.44 -5.08
C PRO A 286 36.04 -16.64 -3.56
N PHE A 287 35.08 -17.32 -2.94
CA PHE A 287 35.13 -17.69 -1.54
C PHE A 287 36.21 -18.77 -1.33
N THR A 288 37.38 -18.40 -0.83
CA THR A 288 38.33 -19.33 -0.20
C THR A 288 38.62 -18.85 1.22
N GLY A 289 38.15 -19.62 2.19
CA GLY A 289 38.20 -19.25 3.60
C GLY A 289 39.59 -19.34 4.23
N ALA A 290 39.80 -18.48 5.22
CA ALA A 290 40.55 -18.78 6.44
C ALA A 290 40.09 -17.79 7.53
N MET A 291 39.46 -18.31 8.58
CA MET A 291 39.06 -17.51 9.74
C MET A 291 40.29 -17.02 10.49
N SER A 292 40.32 -15.73 10.84
CA SER A 292 41.20 -15.20 11.88
C SER A 292 40.41 -14.18 12.70
N ALA A 293 40.26 -14.47 13.99
CA ALA A 293 39.44 -13.70 14.94
C ALA A 293 40.11 -12.36 15.31
N PRO A 294 39.36 -11.26 15.51
CA PRO A 294 39.91 -10.00 16.00
C PRO A 294 40.00 -9.97 17.54
N ALA A 295 41.07 -9.32 18.03
CA ALA A 295 41.44 -9.18 19.43
C ALA A 295 40.47 -8.31 20.26
N ARG A 296 40.16 -8.76 21.49
CA ARG A 296 39.29 -8.09 22.48
C ARG A 296 40.00 -6.89 23.14
N ARG A 297 39.33 -5.74 23.17
CA ARG A 297 39.75 -4.54 23.94
C ARG A 297 38.82 -4.38 25.16
N ASN A 298 39.39 -4.42 26.37
CA ASN A 298 38.68 -4.40 27.66
C ASN A 298 37.92 -3.08 27.91
N ARG A 299 36.59 -3.17 28.16
CA ARG A 299 35.69 -2.06 28.56
C ARG A 299 35.11 -2.24 29.98
N THR A 300 35.88 -2.82 30.90
CA THR A 300 35.42 -3.09 32.28
C THR A 300 35.29 -1.82 33.14
N GLY A 301 35.98 -0.72 32.83
CA GLY A 301 35.89 0.53 33.60
C GLY A 301 34.59 1.33 33.43
N LEU A 302 33.93 1.21 32.27
CA LEU A 302 32.70 1.98 31.98
C LEU A 302 31.44 1.37 32.61
N ILE A 303 31.43 0.06 32.83
CA ILE A 303 30.27 -0.67 33.39
C ILE A 303 30.15 -0.44 34.90
N VAL A 304 31.29 -0.34 35.61
CA VAL A 304 31.31 -0.09 37.06
C VAL A 304 30.84 1.33 37.41
N ALA A 305 31.17 2.32 36.57
CA ALA A 305 30.74 3.71 36.77
C ALA A 305 29.22 3.89 36.55
N ALA A 306 28.65 3.18 35.57
CA ALA A 306 27.21 3.23 35.28
C ALA A 306 26.36 2.60 36.40
N LEU A 307 26.84 1.51 37.01
CA LEU A 307 26.10 0.84 38.09
C LEU A 307 26.08 1.66 39.40
N ALA A 308 27.13 2.42 39.71
CA ALA A 308 27.16 3.29 40.89
C ALA A 308 26.16 4.46 40.81
N ALA A 309 25.93 4.99 39.60
CA ALA A 309 24.97 6.08 39.38
C ALA A 309 23.51 5.64 39.57
N VAL A 310 23.17 4.41 39.15
CA VAL A 310 21.82 3.86 39.29
C VAL A 310 21.46 3.62 40.76
N VAL A 311 22.39 3.13 41.57
CA VAL A 311 22.17 2.89 43.01
C VAL A 311 21.87 4.20 43.76
N LEU A 312 22.54 5.30 43.41
CA LEU A 312 22.32 6.61 44.03
C LEU A 312 20.91 7.16 43.75
N VAL A 313 20.39 6.96 42.54
CA VAL A 313 19.04 7.41 42.15
C VAL A 313 17.95 6.59 42.85
N VAL A 314 18.15 5.27 42.98
CA VAL A 314 17.19 4.39 43.66
C VAL A 314 17.11 4.70 45.15
N VAL A 315 18.24 4.96 45.81
CA VAL A 315 18.27 5.32 47.24
C VAL A 315 17.54 6.65 47.48
N ALA A 316 17.72 7.65 46.62
CA ALA A 316 17.04 8.95 46.72
C ALA A 316 15.51 8.84 46.49
N GLY A 317 15.07 7.95 45.62
CA GLY A 317 13.64 7.70 45.37
C GLY A 317 12.94 7.02 46.55
N ILE A 318 13.61 6.07 47.20
CA ILE A 318 13.05 5.35 48.36
C ILE A 318 12.91 6.28 49.58
N THR A 319 13.87 7.18 49.81
CA THR A 319 13.74 8.18 50.90
C THR A 319 12.62 9.19 50.66
N ALA A 320 12.38 9.60 49.42
CA ALA A 320 11.27 10.51 49.10
C ALA A 320 9.89 9.85 49.30
N PHE A 321 9.77 8.56 48.96
CA PHE A 321 8.52 7.81 49.12
C PHE A 321 8.18 7.52 50.60
N LEU A 322 9.19 7.25 51.43
CA LEU A 322 8.99 7.01 52.87
C LEU A 322 8.64 8.27 53.68
N LEU A 323 8.88 9.47 53.13
CA LEU A 323 8.59 10.74 53.79
C LEU A 323 7.23 11.35 53.40
N ALA A 324 6.56 10.80 52.38
CA ALA A 324 5.30 11.31 51.86
C ALA A 324 4.16 10.28 52.03
N GLY A 325 3.88 9.91 53.28
CA GLY A 325 2.64 9.25 53.66
C GLY A 325 1.86 10.16 54.59
N ASP A 326 0.66 10.59 54.19
CA ASP A 326 -0.61 10.27 54.87
C ASP A 326 -1.74 11.17 54.31
N LYS A 327 -2.89 10.58 53.98
CA LYS A 327 -4.24 11.04 54.40
C LYS A 327 -5.39 10.44 53.57
N ASP A 328 -6.28 9.81 54.34
CA ASP A 328 -7.74 9.76 54.24
C ASP A 328 -8.41 8.75 53.29
N SER A 329 -8.88 7.65 53.88
CA SER A 329 -10.12 6.94 53.53
C SER A 329 -11.27 7.43 54.41
N PRO A 330 -12.52 7.47 53.93
CA PRO A 330 -13.57 6.54 54.40
C PRO A 330 -14.63 6.24 53.30
N ALA A 331 -15.68 5.44 53.44
CA ALA A 331 -16.09 4.26 54.20
C ALA A 331 -17.48 3.88 53.61
N ALA A 332 -17.84 2.60 53.64
CA ALA A 332 -19.15 2.10 53.21
C ALA A 332 -20.21 2.20 54.33
N ALA A 333 -21.47 2.44 53.98
CA ALA A 333 -22.64 2.07 54.80
C ALA A 333 -23.97 2.09 54.00
N THR A 334 -24.67 0.95 53.99
CA THR A 334 -26.13 0.75 53.83
C THR A 334 -26.85 1.01 55.18
N PRO A 335 -28.19 0.86 55.40
CA PRO A 335 -29.37 0.61 54.54
C PRO A 335 -30.63 1.49 54.87
N THR A 336 -31.80 1.18 54.30
CA THR A 336 -33.13 0.94 54.96
C THR A 336 -34.36 1.53 54.22
N SER A 337 -35.38 0.69 54.02
CA SER A 337 -36.74 0.91 53.45
C SER A 337 -37.75 1.39 54.54
N PRO A 338 -39.00 1.84 54.25
CA PRO A 338 -40.16 0.93 54.06
C PRO A 338 -41.26 1.44 53.06
N GLY A 339 -41.94 0.58 52.28
CA GLY A 339 -43.27 -0.02 52.59
C GLY A 339 -44.44 0.79 51.92
N ALA A 340 -45.55 0.25 51.38
CA ALA A 340 -46.08 -1.11 51.27
C ALA A 340 -47.34 -1.14 50.33
N THR A 341 -47.68 -2.34 49.82
CA THR A 341 -49.02 -2.91 49.47
C THR A 341 -49.78 -2.32 48.25
N THR A 342 -50.31 -3.08 47.27
CA THR A 342 -51.33 -4.14 47.44
C THR A 342 -51.51 -5.01 46.17
N THR A 343 -51.41 -6.34 46.37
CA THR A 343 -52.18 -7.50 45.84
C THR A 343 -52.91 -7.45 44.50
N ALA A 344 -52.56 -8.35 43.56
CA ALA A 344 -53.37 -9.54 43.21
C ALA A 344 -52.70 -10.40 42.11
N SER A 345 -52.65 -11.71 42.35
CA SER A 345 -52.36 -12.82 41.43
C SER A 345 -53.60 -13.75 41.47
N PRO A 346 -53.86 -14.69 40.53
CA PRO A 346 -53.01 -15.88 40.46
C PRO A 346 -52.92 -16.64 39.09
N THR A 347 -51.83 -17.42 38.97
CA THR A 347 -51.79 -18.84 38.54
C THR A 347 -52.02 -19.23 37.07
N SER A 348 -50.96 -19.65 36.37
CA SER A 348 -50.61 -21.09 36.17
C SER A 348 -49.44 -21.25 35.20
N ALA A 349 -48.38 -21.93 35.66
CA ALA A 349 -47.42 -22.64 34.81
C ALA A 349 -47.96 -24.04 34.45
N PRO A 350 -47.29 -24.78 33.56
CA PRO A 350 -46.47 -25.85 34.13
C PRO A 350 -45.03 -25.91 33.57
N THR A 351 -44.17 -26.35 34.47
CA THR A 351 -42.77 -26.73 34.34
C THR A 351 -42.61 -28.06 33.61
N SER A 352 -41.57 -28.20 32.79
CA SER A 352 -40.80 -29.43 32.55
C SER A 352 -39.53 -29.01 31.79
N THR A 353 -38.31 -28.98 32.33
CA THR A 353 -37.42 -30.05 32.80
C THR A 353 -36.13 -29.88 32.00
N SER A 354 -35.06 -29.57 32.72
CA SER A 354 -33.70 -29.45 32.21
C SER A 354 -33.17 -30.83 31.78
N ALA A 355 -32.61 -30.92 30.58
CA ALA A 355 -31.70 -31.98 30.19
C ALA A 355 -30.49 -31.35 29.49
N SER A 356 -29.35 -31.52 30.14
CA SER A 356 -28.02 -31.27 29.63
C SER A 356 -27.76 -32.13 28.39
N GLU A 357 -27.55 -31.52 27.24
CA GLU A 357 -26.91 -32.14 26.08
C GLU A 357 -25.82 -31.20 25.54
N SER A 358 -24.64 -31.76 25.35
CA SER A 358 -23.40 -31.13 24.91
C SER A 358 -23.57 -30.23 23.67
N PRO A 359 -22.82 -29.12 23.54
CA PRO A 359 -22.86 -28.34 22.32
C PRO A 359 -22.23 -29.16 21.19
N THR A 360 -23.05 -29.49 20.19
CA THR A 360 -22.59 -29.99 18.90
C THR A 360 -21.95 -28.81 18.14
N PRO A 361 -20.72 -28.93 17.62
CA PRO A 361 -20.09 -27.85 16.86
C PRO A 361 -20.65 -27.88 15.42
N GLY A 362 -21.34 -26.82 15.00
CA GLY A 362 -21.88 -26.80 13.64
C GLY A 362 -22.90 -25.72 13.28
N GLY A 363 -22.88 -24.56 13.94
CA GLY A 363 -23.51 -23.37 13.37
C GLY A 363 -22.51 -22.70 12.43
N THR A 364 -22.76 -22.71 11.12
CA THR A 364 -21.97 -21.90 10.19
C THR A 364 -22.54 -20.49 10.28
N GLU A 365 -21.97 -19.65 11.14
CA GLU A 365 -22.27 -18.22 11.16
C GLU A 365 -21.99 -17.67 9.74
N VAL A 366 -22.96 -16.98 9.14
CA VAL A 366 -22.76 -16.42 7.80
C VAL A 366 -21.81 -15.24 7.95
N PRO A 367 -20.63 -15.23 7.29
CA PRO A 367 -19.69 -14.12 7.41
C PRO A 367 -20.35 -12.82 6.93
N VAL A 368 -20.11 -11.73 7.65
CA VAL A 368 -20.67 -10.42 7.33
C VAL A 368 -20.00 -9.92 6.04
N PRO A 369 -20.75 -9.69 4.95
CA PRO A 369 -20.16 -9.23 3.69
C PRO A 369 -19.62 -7.81 3.85
N VAL A 370 -18.62 -7.45 3.03
CA VAL A 370 -17.99 -6.11 3.05
C VAL A 370 -19.02 -4.97 3.04
N SER A 371 -20.10 -5.08 2.28
CA SER A 371 -21.15 -4.05 2.21
C SER A 371 -21.89 -3.81 3.52
N ALA A 372 -21.97 -4.82 4.40
CA ALA A 372 -22.59 -4.69 5.72
C ALA A 372 -21.62 -4.13 6.77
N LEU A 373 -20.30 -4.27 6.56
CA LEU A 373 -19.27 -3.68 7.42
C LEU A 373 -19.34 -2.15 7.44
N ASN A 374 -19.73 -1.52 6.33
CA ASN A 374 -19.92 -0.06 6.24
C ASN A 374 -20.85 0.48 7.34
N ASN A 375 -21.89 -0.28 7.72
CA ASN A 375 -22.86 0.15 8.72
C ASN A 375 -22.35 0.02 10.16
N LEU A 376 -21.25 -0.72 10.37
CA LEU A 376 -20.61 -0.91 11.67
C LEU A 376 -19.65 0.24 12.01
N LEU A 377 -19.05 0.88 11.00
CA LEU A 377 -18.19 2.04 11.20
C LEU A 377 -18.98 3.24 11.76
N LEU A 378 -18.33 4.06 12.59
CA LEU A 378 -18.88 5.34 13.03
C LEU A 378 -18.78 6.35 11.89
N ASP A 379 -19.85 7.08 11.60
CA ASP A 379 -19.75 8.22 10.68
C ASP A 379 -18.92 9.36 11.31
N PRO A 380 -18.44 10.34 10.52
CA PRO A 380 -17.57 11.39 11.05
C PRO A 380 -18.19 12.20 12.19
N GLY A 381 -19.51 12.40 12.20
CA GLY A 381 -20.22 13.09 13.28
C GLY A 381 -20.27 12.27 14.56
N GLN A 382 -20.55 10.97 14.44
CA GLN A 382 -20.49 10.02 15.56
C GLN A 382 -19.06 9.92 16.14
N MET A 383 -18.05 9.91 15.28
CA MET A 383 -16.64 9.87 15.66
C MET A 383 -16.26 11.13 16.45
N SER A 384 -16.53 12.31 15.89
CA SER A 384 -16.27 13.59 16.58
C SER A 384 -17.01 13.71 17.90
N SER A 385 -18.28 13.30 17.96
CA SER A 385 -19.07 13.33 19.19
C SER A 385 -18.54 12.37 20.26
N THR A 386 -18.05 11.19 19.87
CA THR A 386 -17.53 10.17 20.81
C THR A 386 -16.19 10.62 21.41
N LEU A 387 -15.37 11.29 20.61
CA LEU A 387 -14.04 11.78 20.99
C LEU A 387 -14.08 13.17 21.66
N GLY A 388 -15.14 13.95 21.43
CA GLY A 388 -15.16 15.37 21.78
C GLY A 388 -14.18 16.19 20.92
N SER A 389 -13.93 15.74 19.68
CA SER A 389 -12.97 16.35 18.77
C SER A 389 -13.63 17.39 17.84
N PRO A 390 -12.83 18.22 17.13
CA PRO A 390 -13.34 19.00 16.00
C PRO A 390 -14.01 18.12 14.93
N PRO A 391 -14.76 18.71 13.99
CA PRO A 391 -15.35 17.96 12.88
C PRO A 391 -14.27 17.18 12.12
N LEU A 392 -14.44 15.86 12.07
CA LEU A 392 -13.56 14.97 11.34
C LEU A 392 -14.07 14.77 9.90
N SER A 393 -13.14 14.50 8.99
CA SER A 393 -13.41 14.21 7.58
C SER A 393 -12.71 12.92 7.19
N VAL A 394 -13.37 12.08 6.40
CA VAL A 394 -12.78 10.83 5.89
C VAL A 394 -11.70 11.18 4.87
N VAL A 395 -10.47 10.81 5.16
CA VAL A 395 -9.30 11.00 4.28
C VAL A 395 -8.89 9.70 3.58
N ASN A 396 -9.26 8.56 4.16
CA ASN A 396 -9.03 7.24 3.60
C ASN A 396 -10.24 6.33 3.85
N ASP A 397 -10.59 5.51 2.86
CA ASP A 397 -11.67 4.52 2.93
C ASP A 397 -11.28 3.31 2.06
N GLU A 398 -10.95 2.18 2.70
CA GLU A 398 -10.43 1.00 2.01
C GLU A 398 -11.06 -0.30 2.52
N THR A 399 -11.27 -1.24 1.61
CA THR A 399 -11.84 -2.57 1.89
C THR A 399 -10.82 -3.70 1.70
N ARG A 400 -9.52 -3.36 1.80
CA ARG A 400 -8.39 -4.29 1.61
C ARG A 400 -7.25 -3.98 2.58
N MET A 401 -6.37 -4.95 2.77
CA MET A 401 -5.13 -4.79 3.55
C MET A 401 -4.00 -4.22 2.68
N TRP A 402 -3.14 -3.41 3.28
CA TRP A 402 -1.86 -2.96 2.70
C TRP A 402 -0.77 -4.04 2.78
N ALA A 403 0.18 -3.98 1.83
CA ALA A 403 1.38 -4.82 1.86
C ALA A 403 2.38 -4.29 2.91
N ASP A 404 2.93 -5.17 3.74
CA ASP A 404 3.80 -4.77 4.84
C ASP A 404 5.23 -4.52 4.37
N THR A 405 5.78 -3.35 4.72
CA THR A 405 7.18 -2.99 4.44
C THR A 405 7.88 -2.51 5.71
N ILE A 406 7.87 -3.32 6.78
CA ILE A 406 8.60 -3.03 8.02
C ILE A 406 9.79 -3.98 8.24
N VAL A 407 10.83 -3.46 8.91
CA VAL A 407 12.09 -4.12 9.25
C VAL A 407 11.97 -5.00 10.50
N ASP A 408 11.22 -4.54 11.52
CA ASP A 408 10.94 -5.30 12.74
C ASP A 408 9.60 -6.06 12.64
N LYS A 409 9.66 -7.22 11.99
CA LYS A 409 8.49 -8.07 11.69
C LYS A 409 7.84 -8.67 12.94
N ASP A 410 8.53 -8.65 14.08
CA ASP A 410 8.03 -9.28 15.31
C ASP A 410 7.07 -8.36 16.09
N CYS A 411 7.01 -7.07 15.73
CA CYS A 411 6.18 -6.04 16.39
C CYS A 411 5.37 -5.19 15.40
N ASP A 412 5.22 -5.65 14.16
CA ASP A 412 4.52 -4.94 13.09
C ASP A 412 3.08 -4.62 13.47
N SER A 413 2.36 -5.57 14.05
CA SER A 413 0.97 -5.45 14.47
C SER A 413 0.72 -4.46 15.59
N VAL A 414 1.73 -3.84 16.21
CA VAL A 414 1.53 -2.77 17.20
C VAL A 414 1.50 -1.38 16.56
N VAL A 415 1.95 -1.28 15.31
CA VAL A 415 2.08 0.00 14.58
C VAL A 415 1.27 0.01 13.30
N ILE A 416 1.29 -1.11 12.59
CA ILE A 416 0.57 -1.32 11.36
C ILE A 416 -0.80 -1.90 11.69
N VAL A 417 -1.83 -1.07 11.53
CA VAL A 417 -3.20 -1.43 11.92
C VAL A 417 -3.89 -2.36 10.91
N ASN A 418 -3.54 -2.30 9.63
CA ASN A 418 -4.24 -3.05 8.57
C ASN A 418 -3.37 -4.08 7.83
N GLY A 419 -2.26 -4.52 8.46
CA GLY A 419 -1.12 -5.17 7.81
C GLY A 419 -1.43 -6.53 7.23
N GLN A 420 -1.04 -6.81 5.98
CA GLN A 420 -1.30 -8.13 5.40
C GLN A 420 -0.67 -9.27 6.24
N SER A 421 0.46 -9.03 6.90
CA SER A 421 1.18 -9.92 7.78
C SER A 421 0.44 -10.17 9.09
N ASP A 422 -0.17 -9.13 9.66
CA ASP A 422 -0.91 -9.22 10.92
C ASP A 422 -2.15 -10.12 10.79
N TYR A 423 -2.81 -10.08 9.63
CA TYR A 423 -3.98 -10.90 9.37
C TYR A 423 -3.67 -12.19 8.60
N ALA A 424 -2.40 -12.48 8.31
CA ALA A 424 -1.99 -13.67 7.57
C ALA A 424 -2.43 -14.95 8.31
N GLY A 425 -3.07 -15.87 7.58
CA GLY A 425 -3.54 -17.14 8.13
C GLY A 425 -4.68 -17.02 9.15
N SER A 426 -5.27 -15.83 9.34
CA SER A 426 -6.41 -15.62 10.24
C SER A 426 -7.76 -16.09 9.68
N GLY A 427 -7.82 -16.33 8.36
CA GLY A 427 -9.06 -16.77 7.70
C GLY A 427 -10.14 -15.69 7.58
N TYR A 428 -9.80 -14.41 7.83
CA TYR A 428 -10.76 -13.31 7.65
C TYR A 428 -11.39 -13.32 6.25
N THR A 429 -12.63 -12.85 6.16
CA THR A 429 -13.45 -12.90 4.94
C THR A 429 -13.72 -11.54 4.33
N ALA A 430 -13.75 -10.49 5.15
CA ALA A 430 -13.99 -9.12 4.75
C ALA A 430 -13.30 -8.16 5.73
N ILE A 431 -12.91 -6.98 5.23
CA ILE A 431 -12.34 -5.89 6.03
C ILE A 431 -12.87 -4.57 5.48
N HIS A 432 -13.13 -3.63 6.39
CA HIS A 432 -13.37 -2.24 6.04
C HIS A 432 -12.63 -1.34 7.01
N TRP A 433 -11.83 -0.44 6.47
CA TRP A 433 -11.05 0.53 7.21
C TRP A 433 -11.35 1.95 6.73
N GLN A 434 -11.38 2.90 7.68
CA GLN A 434 -11.41 4.32 7.40
C GLN A 434 -10.40 5.08 8.26
N GLY A 435 -9.72 6.05 7.64
CA GLY A 435 -8.92 7.08 8.31
C GLY A 435 -9.63 8.42 8.25
N LEU A 436 -9.67 9.15 9.35
CA LEU A 436 -10.34 10.42 9.51
C LEU A 436 -9.41 11.47 10.13
N LYS A 437 -9.48 12.70 9.62
CA LYS A 437 -8.70 13.84 10.13
C LYS A 437 -9.57 15.06 10.30
N ASP A 438 -9.25 15.90 11.28
CA ASP A 438 -9.85 17.23 11.43
C ASP A 438 -9.42 18.17 10.29
N ASN A 439 -8.16 18.04 9.87
CA ASN A 439 -7.62 18.73 8.70
C ASN A 439 -6.69 17.77 7.92
N PRO A 440 -6.89 17.55 6.61
CA PRO A 440 -6.06 16.64 5.82
C PRO A 440 -4.58 17.04 5.71
N ASP A 441 -4.28 18.34 5.70
CA ASP A 441 -2.94 18.87 5.42
C ASP A 441 -2.12 19.13 6.70
N ASP A 442 -2.79 19.46 7.80
CA ASP A 442 -2.18 19.83 9.08
C ASP A 442 -3.11 19.43 10.25
N TRP A 443 -3.12 18.13 10.54
CA TRP A 443 -4.07 17.52 11.48
C TRP A 443 -3.68 17.73 12.94
N SER A 444 -4.67 17.96 13.79
CA SER A 444 -4.53 17.86 15.24
C SER A 444 -5.14 16.57 15.81
N TRP A 445 -6.00 15.92 15.01
CA TRP A 445 -6.59 14.61 15.29
C TRP A 445 -6.46 13.70 14.06
N ASP A 446 -5.80 12.56 14.22
CA ASP A 446 -5.74 11.48 13.22
C ASP A 446 -6.34 10.22 13.84
N VAL A 447 -7.50 9.80 13.32
CA VAL A 447 -8.30 8.72 13.88
C VAL A 447 -8.49 7.65 12.83
N GLY A 448 -8.34 6.39 13.20
CA GLY A 448 -8.70 5.27 12.32
C GLY A 448 -9.62 4.27 12.99
N GLN A 449 -10.43 3.63 12.15
CA GLN A 449 -11.33 2.55 12.55
C GLN A 449 -11.30 1.43 11.51
N THR A 450 -11.20 0.20 11.97
CA THR A 450 -11.19 -1.01 11.16
C THR A 450 -12.17 -2.01 11.75
N VAL A 451 -13.01 -2.59 10.91
CA VAL A 451 -13.83 -3.77 11.23
C VAL A 451 -13.47 -4.91 10.30
N VAL A 452 -13.28 -6.10 10.86
CA VAL A 452 -12.83 -7.29 10.13
C VAL A 452 -13.79 -8.44 10.41
N SER A 453 -14.40 -9.02 9.38
CA SER A 453 -15.29 -10.17 9.52
C SER A 453 -14.54 -11.49 9.39
N PHE A 454 -14.85 -12.40 10.28
CA PHE A 454 -14.34 -13.76 10.32
C PHE A 454 -15.45 -14.77 10.04
N PRO A 455 -15.10 -16.01 9.65
CA PRO A 455 -16.07 -17.07 9.45
C PRO A 455 -16.87 -17.41 10.70
N ARG A 456 -16.24 -17.31 11.89
CA ARG A 456 -16.87 -17.62 13.19
C ARG A 456 -16.41 -16.64 14.26
N ALA A 457 -17.21 -16.50 15.32
CA ALA A 457 -16.82 -15.75 16.52
C ALA A 457 -15.48 -16.23 17.12
N ASP A 458 -15.25 -17.54 17.16
CA ASP A 458 -14.00 -18.11 17.68
C ASP A 458 -12.77 -17.68 16.84
N ASP A 459 -12.90 -17.56 15.52
CA ASP A 459 -11.81 -17.13 14.63
C ASP A 459 -11.41 -15.66 14.91
N ALA A 460 -12.40 -14.80 15.18
CA ALA A 460 -12.16 -13.41 15.57
C ALA A 460 -11.49 -13.31 16.96
N ALA A 461 -11.94 -14.13 17.91
CA ALA A 461 -11.34 -14.22 19.24
C ALA A 461 -9.90 -14.74 19.19
N ASP A 462 -9.64 -15.77 18.38
CA ASP A 462 -8.31 -16.34 18.16
C ASP A 462 -7.35 -15.33 17.49
N TYR A 463 -7.84 -14.51 16.56
CA TYR A 463 -7.07 -13.39 16.02
C TYR A 463 -6.69 -12.41 17.14
N VAL A 464 -7.64 -11.93 17.94
CA VAL A 464 -7.37 -10.98 19.03
C VAL A 464 -6.41 -11.57 20.07
N ALA A 465 -6.54 -12.85 20.41
CA ALA A 465 -5.64 -13.55 21.33
C ALA A 465 -4.19 -13.60 20.79
N ARG A 466 -4.01 -13.98 19.52
CA ARG A 466 -2.68 -14.00 18.89
C ARG A 466 -2.05 -12.61 18.83
N THR A 467 -2.82 -11.59 18.46
CA THR A 467 -2.34 -10.20 18.42
C THR A 467 -2.01 -9.69 19.82
N THR A 468 -2.77 -10.10 20.85
CA THR A 468 -2.47 -9.80 22.26
C THR A 468 -1.09 -10.30 22.68
N ASP A 469 -0.72 -11.53 22.30
CA ASP A 469 0.60 -12.08 22.60
C ASP A 469 1.73 -11.32 21.91
N VAL A 470 1.50 -10.85 20.67
CA VAL A 470 2.46 -10.00 19.95
C VAL A 470 2.61 -8.66 20.66
N TRP A 471 1.50 -7.99 20.99
CA TRP A 471 1.53 -6.70 21.68
C TRP A 471 2.25 -6.79 23.01
N LYS A 472 1.97 -7.83 23.82
CA LYS A 472 2.65 -8.05 25.11
C LYS A 472 4.16 -8.25 24.97
N LYS A 473 4.65 -8.88 23.88
CA LYS A 473 6.10 -9.02 23.61
C LYS A 473 6.79 -7.71 23.22
N CYS A 474 6.02 -6.77 22.70
CA CYS A 474 6.49 -5.46 22.23
C CYS A 474 6.30 -4.34 23.27
N ALA A 475 5.51 -4.60 24.32
CA ALA A 475 5.24 -3.66 25.39
C ALA A 475 6.53 -3.15 26.07
N ASN A 476 6.54 -1.87 26.41
CA ASN A 476 7.65 -1.19 27.10
C ASN A 476 9.00 -1.26 26.36
N ARG A 477 8.99 -1.41 25.03
CA ARG A 477 10.18 -1.42 24.18
C ARG A 477 10.12 -0.32 23.12
N THR A 478 11.30 0.12 22.70
CA THR A 478 11.44 0.96 21.51
C THR A 478 11.55 0.07 20.29
N ILE A 479 10.71 0.32 19.28
CA ILE A 479 10.74 -0.41 18.02
C ILE A 479 11.07 0.53 16.86
N ASN A 480 11.78 0.00 15.86
CA ASN A 480 12.13 0.73 14.66
C ASN A 480 11.12 0.44 13.54
N VAL A 481 10.37 1.46 13.17
CA VAL A 481 9.38 1.39 12.11
C VAL A 481 9.96 2.06 10.88
N ARG A 482 10.29 1.25 9.88
CA ARG A 482 10.55 1.78 8.54
C ARG A 482 9.23 2.24 7.97
N ALA A 483 9.11 3.53 7.68
CA ALA A 483 7.94 4.02 6.96
C ALA A 483 7.87 3.30 5.61
N SER A 484 6.64 3.10 5.10
CA SER A 484 6.44 2.49 3.79
C SER A 484 7.39 3.11 2.76
N GLN A 485 8.00 2.27 1.91
CA GLN A 485 8.96 2.73 0.88
C GLN A 485 8.38 3.83 -0.02
N ASP A 486 7.04 3.98 -0.04
CA ASP A 486 6.29 4.95 -0.81
C ASP A 486 6.02 6.29 -0.10
N SER A 487 6.22 6.41 1.22
CA SER A 487 5.88 7.65 1.95
C SER A 487 7.00 8.68 2.01
N GLY A 488 8.25 8.29 1.70
CA GLY A 488 9.43 9.16 1.80
C GLY A 488 9.76 9.63 3.23
N ALA A 489 9.02 9.15 4.24
CA ALA A 489 9.26 9.47 5.64
C ALA A 489 10.45 8.66 6.19
N PRO A 490 11.32 9.26 7.03
CA PRO A 490 12.44 8.55 7.62
C PRO A 490 11.96 7.41 8.53
N ASP A 491 12.82 6.39 8.70
CA ASP A 491 12.64 5.36 9.74
C ASP A 491 12.35 6.07 11.08
N ALA A 492 11.24 5.70 11.72
CA ALA A 492 10.75 6.32 12.95
C ALA A 492 10.89 5.35 14.13
N LEU A 493 11.49 5.81 15.21
CA LEU A 493 11.58 5.07 16.47
C LEU A 493 10.34 5.36 17.32
N TRP A 494 9.66 4.31 17.75
CA TRP A 494 8.44 4.40 18.55
C TRP A 494 8.64 3.72 19.89
N ASN A 495 8.33 4.42 20.98
CA ASN A 495 8.26 3.85 22.31
C ASN A 495 6.87 3.28 22.53
N ILE A 496 6.76 1.96 22.67
CA ILE A 496 5.50 1.27 22.95
C ILE A 496 5.27 1.29 24.47
N GLY A 497 4.09 1.78 24.87
CA GLY A 497 3.65 1.82 26.25
C GLY A 497 3.27 0.44 26.80
N PRO A 498 2.77 0.39 28.05
CA PRO A 498 2.22 -0.83 28.59
C PRO A 498 1.00 -1.28 27.77
N VAL A 499 0.80 -2.59 27.69
CA VAL A 499 -0.38 -3.19 27.07
C VAL A 499 -1.39 -3.51 28.17
N SER A 500 -2.59 -2.98 28.03
CA SER A 500 -3.71 -3.22 28.94
C SER A 500 -4.74 -4.10 28.26
N ASP A 501 -5.19 -5.13 28.95
CA ASP A 501 -6.16 -6.12 28.49
C ASP A 501 -7.27 -6.20 29.56
N GLY A 502 -8.21 -5.25 29.46
CA GLY A 502 -9.24 -5.04 30.47
C GLY A 502 -10.59 -4.88 29.80
N GLY A 503 -11.60 -5.60 30.30
CA GLY A 503 -12.95 -5.58 29.73
C GLY A 503 -13.04 -6.17 28.31
N GLY A 504 -12.13 -7.06 27.93
CA GLY A 504 -12.05 -7.63 26.58
C GLY A 504 -11.56 -6.64 25.51
N ILE A 505 -11.00 -5.50 25.93
CA ILE A 505 -10.40 -4.51 25.04
C ILE A 505 -8.90 -4.45 25.34
N LEU A 506 -8.13 -4.87 24.35
CA LEU A 506 -6.69 -4.70 24.30
C LEU A 506 -6.39 -3.25 23.94
N SER A 507 -5.49 -2.59 24.64
CA SER A 507 -5.07 -1.23 24.29
C SER A 507 -3.61 -0.97 24.63
N THR A 508 -2.96 -0.10 23.85
CA THR A 508 -1.60 0.38 24.12
C THR A 508 -1.42 1.81 23.62
N THR A 509 -0.28 2.41 23.94
CA THR A 509 0.11 3.73 23.46
C THR A 509 1.45 3.64 22.74
N ARG A 510 1.70 4.57 21.81
CA ARG A 510 2.96 4.71 21.11
C ARG A 510 3.35 6.18 21.04
N ILE A 511 4.59 6.48 21.40
CA ILE A 511 5.14 7.84 21.44
C ILE A 511 6.35 7.90 20.51
N PRO A 512 6.43 8.87 19.58
CA PRO A 512 7.58 9.01 18.70
C PRO A 512 8.81 9.46 19.49
N GLN A 513 9.96 8.82 19.27
CA GLN A 513 11.21 9.17 19.96
C GLN A 513 11.85 10.45 19.41
N SER A 514 11.49 10.87 18.19
CA SER A 514 11.97 12.11 17.56
C SER A 514 11.58 13.38 18.30
N GLY A 515 10.73 13.28 19.31
CA GLY A 515 10.12 14.42 20.00
C GLY A 515 8.91 14.94 19.24
N GLY A 516 7.88 15.31 19.99
CA GLY A 516 6.60 15.82 19.50
C GLY A 516 5.61 15.86 20.66
N ASN A 517 4.79 16.91 20.75
CA ASN A 517 3.69 16.98 21.71
C ASN A 517 2.48 16.21 21.17
N TRP A 518 2.66 14.92 20.86
CA TRP A 518 1.58 14.05 20.40
C TRP A 518 1.91 12.58 20.67
N MET A 519 0.87 11.80 20.90
CA MET A 519 0.96 10.35 21.04
C MET A 519 -0.10 9.68 20.19
N CYS A 520 0.12 8.42 19.85
CA CYS A 520 -0.96 7.58 19.35
C CYS A 520 -1.37 6.55 20.39
N GLN A 521 -2.65 6.22 20.37
CA GLN A 521 -3.25 5.17 21.16
C GLN A 521 -3.90 4.19 20.19
N GLU A 522 -3.95 2.93 20.60
CA GLU A 522 -4.57 1.89 19.79
C GLU A 522 -5.36 0.95 20.68
N ALA A 523 -6.49 0.47 20.16
CA ALA A 523 -7.30 -0.53 20.81
C ALA A 523 -7.82 -1.59 19.83
N LEU A 524 -7.93 -2.82 20.33
CA LEU A 524 -8.38 -4.01 19.61
C LEU A 524 -9.34 -4.80 20.48
N SER A 525 -10.43 -5.29 19.89
CA SER A 525 -11.39 -6.18 20.54
C SER A 525 -12.09 -7.06 19.52
N ALA A 526 -12.77 -8.10 19.99
CA ALA A 526 -13.67 -8.91 19.19
C ALA A 526 -15.09 -8.84 19.77
N ARG A 527 -16.09 -8.79 18.88
CA ARG A 527 -17.53 -8.89 19.18
C ARG A 527 -18.14 -9.79 18.11
N ASN A 528 -18.72 -10.92 18.52
CA ASN A 528 -19.17 -11.98 17.61
C ASN A 528 -18.05 -12.36 16.63
N ASN A 529 -18.36 -12.52 15.34
CA ASN A 529 -17.39 -12.79 14.29
C ASN A 529 -16.70 -11.52 13.74
N ILE A 530 -16.73 -10.39 14.45
CA ILE A 530 -16.11 -9.13 14.03
C ILE A 530 -14.96 -8.76 14.97
N ALA A 531 -13.76 -8.55 14.42
CA ALA A 531 -12.70 -7.83 15.13
C ALA A 531 -12.81 -6.32 14.86
N ILE A 532 -12.71 -5.53 15.91
CA ILE A 532 -12.80 -4.07 15.91
C ILE A 532 -11.45 -3.53 16.34
N ARG A 533 -10.85 -2.69 15.49
CA ARG A 533 -9.56 -2.08 15.76
C ARG A 533 -9.61 -0.59 15.48
N VAL A 534 -9.09 0.21 16.39
CA VAL A 534 -9.13 1.67 16.29
C VAL A 534 -7.82 2.28 16.73
N TRP A 535 -7.45 3.41 16.15
CA TRP A 535 -6.34 4.22 16.64
C TRP A 535 -6.71 5.69 16.69
N LEU A 536 -5.97 6.42 17.51
CA LEU A 536 -6.09 7.86 17.66
C LEU A 536 -4.71 8.44 17.89
N CYS A 537 -4.25 9.37 17.07
CA CYS A 537 -3.10 10.21 17.32
C CYS A 537 -3.57 11.64 17.61
N HIS A 538 -3.17 12.19 18.76
CA HIS A 538 -3.49 13.59 19.12
C HIS A 538 -2.49 14.14 20.13
N GLY A 539 -2.59 15.45 20.38
CA GLY A 539 -1.60 16.21 21.15
C GLY A 539 -1.63 16.07 22.68
N ASP A 540 -2.68 15.48 23.24
CA ASP A 540 -2.86 15.38 24.70
C ASP A 540 -2.61 13.94 25.18
N ALA A 541 -1.54 13.77 25.95
CA ALA A 541 -1.03 12.47 26.36
C ALA A 541 -1.91 11.73 27.38
N ASP A 542 -2.80 12.44 28.08
CA ASP A 542 -3.50 11.89 29.24
C ASP A 542 -4.92 11.38 28.90
N MET A 543 -5.41 11.61 27.68
CA MET A 543 -6.77 11.23 27.27
C MET A 543 -6.85 9.84 26.63
N LEU A 544 -7.09 8.77 27.40
CA LEU A 544 -7.30 7.42 26.86
C LEU A 544 -8.69 7.22 26.22
N LEU A 545 -8.87 7.64 24.96
CA LEU A 545 -10.18 7.71 24.29
C LEU A 545 -10.49 6.54 23.35
N VAL A 546 -9.48 5.80 22.87
CA VAL A 546 -9.66 4.71 21.89
C VAL A 546 -10.61 3.60 22.36
N ARG A 547 -10.69 3.37 23.67
CA ARG A 547 -11.64 2.38 24.24
C ARG A 547 -13.10 2.78 23.99
N LYS A 548 -13.43 4.08 24.05
CA LYS A 548 -14.79 4.57 23.76
C LYS A 548 -15.20 4.30 22.31
N LEU A 549 -14.25 4.37 21.38
CA LEU A 549 -14.50 4.06 19.97
C LEU A 549 -14.79 2.57 19.76
N VAL A 550 -14.01 1.70 20.42
CA VAL A 550 -14.27 0.25 20.40
C VAL A 550 -15.65 -0.07 20.96
N ASP A 551 -16.04 0.53 22.09
CA ASP A 551 -17.36 0.31 22.68
C ASP A 551 -18.50 0.82 21.77
N ALA A 552 -18.34 1.97 21.14
CA ALA A 552 -19.34 2.54 20.23
C ALA A 552 -19.53 1.69 18.96
N ILE A 553 -18.44 1.18 18.37
CA ILE A 553 -18.52 0.24 17.24
C ILE A 553 -19.07 -1.12 17.71
N GLY A 554 -18.65 -1.59 18.88
CA GLY A 554 -19.13 -2.83 19.49
C GLY A 554 -20.64 -2.84 19.68
N ALA A 555 -21.21 -1.73 20.17
CA ALA A 555 -22.65 -1.57 20.30
C ALA A 555 -23.39 -1.69 18.94
N LYS A 556 -22.79 -1.24 17.84
CA LYS A 556 -23.34 -1.43 16.49
C LYS A 556 -23.27 -2.89 16.03
N VAL A 557 -22.19 -3.61 16.38
CA VAL A 557 -22.06 -5.06 16.10
C VAL A 557 -23.12 -5.85 16.86
N ASP A 558 -23.26 -5.57 18.16
CA ASP A 558 -24.23 -6.25 19.02
C ASP A 558 -25.68 -5.98 18.55
N ALA A 559 -25.97 -4.80 18.02
CA ALA A 559 -27.29 -4.45 17.48
C ALA A 559 -27.64 -5.11 16.14
N GLN A 560 -26.65 -5.65 15.41
CA GLN A 560 -26.87 -6.40 14.16
C GLN A 560 -27.07 -7.90 14.37
N SER A 561 -26.90 -8.39 15.60
CA SER A 561 -26.79 -9.82 15.95
C SER A 561 -28.08 -10.42 16.50
#